data_AF-Q971M3-F1
#
_entry.id   AF-Q971M3-F1
#
_cell.length_a   1.000
_cell.length_b   1.000
_cell.length_c   1.000
_cell.angle_alpha   90.00
_cell.angle_beta   90.00
_cell.angle_gamma   90.00
#
_symmetry.space_group_name_H-M   'P 1'
#
loop_
_entity.id
_entity.type
_entity.pdbx_description
1 polymer ?
#
loop_
_entity_poly.entity_id
_entity_poly.type
_entity_poly.pdbx_seq_one_letter_code
_entity_poly.pdbx_strand_id
1 'polypeptide(L)'
;MELAIGYNPLIKKLQVDGYIIYPRFFDDKKALLIRRDYKGYLKKLWSNKDKIQIAIYPDNIDRILPIPRNIRYIVPVHDLSQIEIADKLRENNYNVLLGYASDSRFRNYTIEDFIKHSRYEKWYLGISTKRELTEAVRYGFNYGDITLMLLGKFEQIRDPNYVIRKLKELLRYTRPQGRQTSIYDFLR
;
A
#
# COMPACT_ATOMS: atom_id res chain seq x y z
N MET A 1 7.52 -0.95 8.82
CA MET A 1 6.60 -0.87 7.67
C MET A 1 5.36 -0.09 8.09
N GLU A 2 4.93 0.88 7.29
CA GLU A 2 3.68 1.62 7.51
C GLU A 2 2.51 0.91 6.82
N LEU A 3 1.33 0.94 7.45
CA LEU A 3 0.15 0.26 6.92
C LEU A 3 -0.93 1.26 6.51
N ALA A 4 -1.61 0.97 5.41
CA ALA A 4 -2.72 1.75 4.91
C ALA A 4 -4.03 0.95 4.92
N ILE A 5 -5.15 1.66 4.97
CA ILE A 5 -6.48 1.08 4.88
C ILE A 5 -7.30 1.90 3.89
N GLY A 6 -7.74 1.22 2.83
CA GLY A 6 -8.58 1.80 1.80
C GLY A 6 -9.97 2.20 2.28
N TYR A 7 -10.79 2.72 1.38
CA TYR A 7 -12.16 3.12 1.75
C TYR A 7 -12.96 1.94 2.30
N ASN A 8 -13.46 2.13 3.53
CA ASN A 8 -14.44 1.23 4.12
C ASN A 8 -15.40 2.01 5.06
N PRO A 9 -16.73 1.79 4.96
CA PRO A 9 -17.71 2.47 5.81
C PRO A 9 -17.46 2.33 7.32
N LEU A 10 -16.90 1.18 7.75
CA LEU A 10 -16.60 0.90 9.15
C LEU A 10 -15.32 1.63 9.58
N ILE A 11 -14.29 1.61 8.74
CA ILE A 11 -12.98 2.20 9.04
C ILE A 11 -13.04 3.74 9.09
N LYS A 12 -13.94 4.39 8.34
CA LYS A 12 -14.13 5.85 8.39
C LYS A 12 -14.46 6.36 9.80
N LYS A 13 -15.03 5.53 10.66
CA LYS A 13 -15.37 5.87 12.05
C LYS A 13 -14.27 5.54 13.05
N LEU A 14 -13.21 4.86 12.62
CA LEU A 14 -12.13 4.41 13.49
C LEU A 14 -11.01 5.45 13.53
N GLN A 15 -10.74 6.00 14.71
CA GLN A 15 -9.55 6.80 14.97
C GLN A 15 -8.46 5.85 15.49
N VAL A 16 -7.56 5.40 14.61
CA VAL A 16 -6.44 4.55 14.98
C VAL A 16 -5.16 5.17 14.44
N ASP A 17 -4.28 5.57 15.35
CA ASP A 17 -2.97 6.11 15.02
C ASP A 17 -2.05 5.05 14.41
N GLY A 18 -1.09 5.48 13.60
CA GLY A 18 -0.11 4.60 12.95
C GLY A 18 -0.57 3.96 11.64
N TYR A 19 -1.75 4.35 11.13
CA TYR A 19 -2.25 3.93 9.81
C TYR A 19 -2.48 5.12 8.87
N ILE A 20 -2.32 4.87 7.57
CA ILE A 20 -2.71 5.78 6.50
C ILE A 20 -4.12 5.39 6.04
N ILE A 21 -5.13 6.08 6.57
CA ILE A 21 -6.54 5.74 6.32
C ILE A 21 -7.13 6.66 5.26
N TYR A 22 -8.06 6.16 4.45
CA TYR A 22 -8.88 6.98 3.55
C TYR A 22 -9.41 8.26 4.24
N PRO A 23 -9.29 9.46 3.62
CA PRO A 23 -8.86 9.71 2.24
C PRO A 23 -7.35 9.88 2.04
N ARG A 24 -6.51 9.77 3.08
CA ARG A 24 -5.04 9.91 2.94
C ARG A 24 -4.44 8.84 2.03
N PHE A 25 -5.01 7.64 2.06
CA PHE A 25 -4.76 6.59 1.08
C PHE A 25 -5.94 6.55 0.10
N PHE A 26 -5.69 6.91 -1.16
CA PHE A 26 -6.70 7.00 -2.20
C PHE A 26 -6.65 5.79 -3.14
N ASP A 27 -7.46 4.79 -2.82
CA ASP A 27 -7.62 3.52 -3.56
C ASP A 27 -9.04 3.42 -4.16
N ASP A 28 -9.44 4.34 -5.05
CA ASP A 28 -10.77 4.26 -5.69
C ASP A 28 -10.86 3.06 -6.65
N LYS A 29 -10.88 1.84 -6.09
CA LYS A 29 -10.95 0.55 -6.76
C LYS A 29 -12.18 0.45 -7.65
N LYS A 30 -13.27 1.15 -7.30
CA LYS A 30 -14.47 1.21 -8.13
C LYS A 30 -14.19 1.93 -9.45
N ALA A 31 -13.51 3.08 -9.41
CA ALA A 31 -13.14 3.81 -10.62
C ALA A 31 -12.07 3.06 -11.42
N LEU A 32 -11.03 2.57 -10.75
CA LEU A 32 -9.87 1.92 -11.38
C LEU A 32 -10.20 0.55 -11.97
N LEU A 33 -10.81 -0.36 -11.20
CA LEU A 33 -11.00 -1.76 -11.60
C LEU A 33 -12.36 -2.04 -12.22
N ILE A 34 -13.44 -1.49 -11.63
CA ILE A 34 -14.81 -1.85 -12.03
C ILE A 34 -15.27 -1.02 -13.23
N ARG A 35 -15.12 0.31 -13.15
CA ARG A 35 -15.63 1.23 -14.18
C ARG A 35 -14.63 1.54 -15.27
N ARG A 36 -13.33 1.26 -15.02
CA ARG A 36 -12.20 1.68 -15.87
C ARG A 36 -12.26 3.17 -16.24
N ASP A 37 -12.81 3.98 -15.33
CA ASP A 37 -13.07 5.40 -15.50
C ASP A 37 -11.91 6.19 -14.90
N TYR A 38 -10.75 6.13 -15.57
CA TYR A 38 -9.57 6.86 -15.11
C TYR A 38 -9.79 8.38 -15.18
N LYS A 39 -10.67 8.90 -16.05
CA LYS A 39 -11.00 10.33 -16.10
C LYS A 39 -11.74 10.78 -14.84
N GLY A 40 -12.75 10.03 -14.42
CA GLY A 40 -13.46 10.25 -13.17
C GLY A 40 -12.54 10.10 -11.95
N TYR A 41 -11.63 9.11 -11.98
CA TYR A 41 -10.58 8.95 -10.99
C TYR A 41 -9.71 10.23 -10.87
N LEU A 42 -9.17 10.72 -11.98
CA LEU A 42 -8.33 11.93 -12.01
C LEU A 42 -9.08 13.16 -11.50
N LYS A 43 -10.35 13.33 -11.87
CA LYS A 43 -11.17 14.44 -11.36
C LYS A 43 -11.29 14.40 -9.83
N LYS A 44 -11.54 13.22 -9.26
CA LYS A 44 -11.61 13.06 -7.79
C LYS A 44 -10.25 13.26 -7.12
N LEU A 45 -9.17 12.76 -7.73
CA LEU A 45 -7.80 12.92 -7.27
C LEU A 45 -7.46 14.41 -7.13
N TRP A 46 -7.68 15.20 -8.19
CA TRP A 46 -7.48 16.65 -8.17
C TRP A 46 -8.36 17.38 -7.15
N SER A 47 -9.64 16.99 -7.07
CA SER A 47 -10.60 17.61 -6.14
C SER A 47 -10.23 17.37 -4.66
N ASN A 48 -9.45 16.33 -4.36
CA ASN A 48 -9.08 15.94 -3.00
C ASN A 48 -7.57 15.99 -2.74
N LYS A 49 -6.79 16.59 -3.64
CA LYS A 49 -5.31 16.51 -3.63
C LYS A 49 -4.65 16.93 -2.31
N ASP A 50 -5.27 17.85 -1.57
CA ASP A 50 -4.74 18.39 -0.32
C ASP A 50 -5.02 17.47 0.89
N LYS A 51 -5.89 16.46 0.72
CA LYS A 51 -6.25 15.46 1.73
C LYS A 51 -5.58 14.11 1.48
N ILE A 52 -5.02 13.92 0.30
CA ILE A 52 -4.43 12.66 -0.16
C ILE A 52 -2.93 12.73 0.05
N GLN A 53 -2.38 11.70 0.69
CA GLN A 53 -0.93 11.54 0.87
C GLN A 53 -0.38 10.54 -0.16
N ILE A 54 -1.08 9.42 -0.35
CA ILE A 54 -0.71 8.34 -1.26
C ILE A 54 -1.93 7.95 -2.10
N ALA A 55 -1.72 7.70 -3.39
CA ALA A 55 -2.75 7.25 -4.32
C ALA A 55 -2.25 6.10 -5.20
N ILE A 56 -3.17 5.23 -5.64
CA ILE A 56 -2.85 4.17 -6.60
C ILE A 56 -2.82 4.78 -8.02
N TYR A 57 -1.74 4.57 -8.75
CA TYR A 57 -1.66 4.94 -10.16
C TYR A 57 -2.53 3.99 -11.00
N PRO A 58 -3.25 4.48 -12.02
CA PRO A 58 -4.10 3.60 -12.83
C PRO A 58 -3.31 2.49 -13.56
N ASP A 59 -3.86 1.28 -13.56
CA ASP A 59 -3.27 0.12 -14.23
C ASP A 59 -3.18 0.30 -15.75
N ASN A 60 -2.19 -0.34 -16.37
CA ASN A 60 -2.01 -0.42 -17.83
C ASN A 60 -1.90 0.95 -18.52
N ILE A 61 -1.35 1.94 -17.83
CA ILE A 61 -1.02 3.25 -18.40
C ILE A 61 0.50 3.34 -18.55
N ASP A 62 0.96 3.48 -19.79
CA ASP A 62 2.37 3.53 -20.22
C ASP A 62 2.92 4.96 -20.37
N ARG A 63 2.06 5.96 -20.18
CA ARG A 63 2.36 7.38 -20.30
C ARG A 63 2.13 8.13 -18.99
N ILE A 64 2.75 9.28 -18.83
CA ILE A 64 2.53 10.13 -17.66
C ILE A 64 1.16 10.80 -17.74
N LEU A 65 0.34 10.61 -16.71
CA LEU A 65 -0.95 11.30 -16.56
C LEU A 65 -0.78 12.67 -15.87
N PRO A 66 -1.68 13.63 -16.12
CA PRO A 66 -1.68 14.93 -15.44
C PRO A 66 -2.21 14.77 -14.00
N ILE A 67 -1.31 14.36 -13.09
CA ILE A 67 -1.62 14.07 -11.67
C ILE A 67 -0.97 15.09 -10.72
N PRO A 68 -1.52 15.34 -9.52
CA PRO A 68 -0.93 16.25 -8.55
C PRO A 68 0.47 15.83 -8.06
N ARG A 69 1.44 16.75 -8.05
CA ARG A 69 2.84 16.45 -7.67
C ARG A 69 3.06 16.23 -6.17
N ASN A 70 2.16 16.74 -5.33
CA ASN A 70 2.25 16.67 -3.87
C ASN A 70 1.81 15.31 -3.29
N ILE A 71 1.41 14.36 -4.14
CA ILE A 71 0.93 13.04 -3.77
C ILE A 71 2.00 12.00 -4.12
N ARG A 72 2.13 10.96 -3.30
CA ARG A 72 2.94 9.78 -3.61
C ARG A 72 2.11 8.77 -4.39
N TYR A 73 2.66 8.23 -5.48
CA TYR A 73 1.93 7.30 -6.34
C TYR A 73 2.47 5.89 -6.20
N ILE A 74 1.57 4.94 -5.93
CA ILE A 74 1.89 3.52 -6.02
C ILE A 74 1.62 3.09 -7.44
N VAL A 75 2.64 2.67 -8.17
CA VAL A 75 2.49 2.07 -9.51
C VAL A 75 2.30 0.57 -9.34
N PRO A 76 1.10 0.01 -9.62
CA PRO A 76 0.90 -1.43 -9.58
C PRO A 76 1.73 -2.10 -10.67
N VAL A 77 2.54 -3.08 -10.28
CA VAL A 77 3.39 -3.84 -11.19
C VAL A 77 2.75 -5.21 -11.38
N HIS A 78 2.20 -5.45 -12.55
CA HIS A 78 1.67 -6.74 -13.01
C HIS A 78 2.68 -7.47 -13.91
N ASP A 79 3.50 -6.70 -14.63
CA ASP A 79 4.65 -7.16 -15.40
C ASP A 79 5.86 -6.29 -15.07
N LEU A 80 7.07 -6.86 -15.01
CA LEU A 80 8.27 -6.12 -14.63
C LEU A 80 8.61 -4.96 -15.59
N SER A 81 8.16 -5.01 -16.86
CA SER A 81 8.27 -3.88 -17.79
C SER A 81 7.53 -2.63 -17.31
N GLN A 82 6.51 -2.76 -16.45
CA GLN A 82 5.78 -1.63 -15.88
C GLN A 82 6.60 -0.83 -14.87
N ILE A 83 7.79 -1.30 -14.49
CA ILE A 83 8.75 -0.48 -13.73
C ILE A 83 9.19 0.73 -14.56
N GLU A 84 9.19 0.64 -15.90
CA GLU A 84 9.58 1.75 -16.79
C GLU A 84 8.69 2.99 -16.61
N ILE A 85 7.37 2.83 -16.43
CA ILE A 85 6.49 3.98 -16.20
C ILE A 85 6.77 4.62 -14.82
N ALA A 86 7.12 3.81 -13.82
CA ALA A 86 7.49 4.31 -12.52
C ALA A 86 8.81 5.10 -12.57
N ASP A 87 9.78 4.65 -13.38
CA ASP A 87 11.02 5.37 -13.64
C ASP A 87 10.77 6.70 -14.37
N LYS A 88 9.96 6.70 -15.44
CA LYS A 88 9.54 7.92 -16.16
C LYS A 88 8.86 8.94 -15.24
N LEU A 89 7.99 8.49 -14.33
CA LEU A 89 7.35 9.37 -13.34
C LEU A 89 8.40 9.99 -12.40
N ARG A 90 9.37 9.22 -11.92
CA ARG A 90 10.43 9.75 -11.04
C ARG A 90 11.33 10.75 -11.76
N GLU A 91 11.74 10.47 -12.99
CA GLU A 91 12.50 11.40 -13.85
C GLU A 91 11.77 12.73 -14.04
N ASN A 92 10.45 12.69 -14.01
CA ASN A 92 9.59 13.86 -14.08
C ASN A 92 9.25 14.46 -12.71
N ASN A 93 10.04 14.19 -11.67
CA ASN A 93 9.88 14.73 -10.30
C ASN A 93 8.57 14.36 -9.59
N TYR A 94 8.05 13.15 -9.84
CA TYR A 94 6.97 12.58 -9.02
C TYR A 94 7.54 11.68 -7.91
N ASN A 95 6.84 11.60 -6.78
CA ASN A 95 7.17 10.65 -5.71
C ASN A 95 6.45 9.33 -5.99
N VAL A 96 7.22 8.25 -6.19
CA VAL A 96 6.71 6.97 -6.68
C VAL A 96 7.15 5.81 -5.78
N LEU A 97 6.22 4.88 -5.58
CA LEU A 97 6.35 3.60 -4.89
C LEU A 97 6.05 2.47 -5.89
N LEU A 98 6.81 1.39 -5.86
CA LEU A 98 6.48 0.19 -6.65
C LEU A 98 5.48 -0.67 -5.89
N GLY A 99 4.35 -0.99 -6.52
CA GLY A 99 3.29 -1.81 -5.97
C GLY A 99 3.43 -3.28 -6.36
N TYR A 100 3.74 -4.14 -5.40
CA TYR A 100 3.72 -5.59 -5.56
C TYR A 100 2.32 -6.14 -5.31
N ALA A 101 1.72 -6.81 -6.29
CA ALA A 101 0.43 -7.48 -6.11
C ALA A 101 0.58 -8.75 -5.25
N SER A 102 -0.10 -8.82 -4.11
CA SER A 102 -0.08 -10.00 -3.22
C SER A 102 -0.52 -11.27 -3.94
N ASP A 103 -1.67 -11.19 -4.61
CA ASP A 103 -2.27 -12.27 -5.36
C ASP A 103 -1.54 -12.49 -6.70
N SER A 104 -0.93 -13.66 -6.84
CA SER A 104 -0.14 -14.04 -8.00
C SER A 104 -0.93 -14.08 -9.31
N ARG A 105 -2.26 -14.12 -9.27
CA ARG A 105 -3.09 -14.07 -10.49
C ARG A 105 -3.00 -12.72 -11.20
N PHE A 106 -2.55 -11.68 -10.50
CA PHE A 106 -2.37 -10.34 -11.06
C PHE A 106 -0.92 -10.03 -11.42
N ARG A 107 0.00 -11.00 -11.45
CA ARG A 107 1.38 -10.76 -11.86
C ARG A 107 2.02 -11.98 -12.50
N ASN A 108 3.03 -11.77 -13.34
CA ASN A 108 3.74 -12.85 -14.04
C ASN A 108 5.18 -13.08 -13.55
N TYR A 109 5.53 -12.56 -12.38
CA TYR A 109 6.87 -12.60 -11.79
C TYR A 109 6.82 -13.02 -10.31
N THR A 110 7.93 -13.46 -9.72
CA THR A 110 8.01 -13.84 -8.29
C THR A 110 8.32 -12.66 -7.37
N ILE A 111 8.15 -12.81 -6.05
CA ILE A 111 8.55 -11.73 -5.12
C ILE A 111 10.06 -11.47 -5.21
N GLU A 112 10.87 -12.50 -5.40
CA GLU A 112 12.32 -12.38 -5.58
C GLU A 112 12.65 -11.54 -6.82
N ASP A 113 11.96 -11.79 -7.94
CA ASP A 113 12.12 -11.01 -9.16
C ASP A 113 11.76 -9.54 -8.90
N PHE A 114 10.64 -9.28 -8.24
CA PHE A 114 10.21 -7.92 -7.89
C PHE A 114 11.26 -7.21 -7.03
N ILE A 115 11.76 -7.86 -5.99
CA ILE A 115 12.75 -7.28 -5.08
C ILE A 115 14.06 -6.98 -5.82
N LYS A 116 14.51 -7.88 -6.71
CA LYS A 116 15.70 -7.68 -7.52
C LYS A 116 15.60 -6.46 -8.44
N HIS A 117 14.41 -6.19 -8.97
CA HIS A 117 14.17 -5.06 -9.89
C HIS A 117 13.71 -3.78 -9.16
N SER A 118 13.35 -3.86 -7.88
CA SER A 118 12.89 -2.71 -7.10
C SER A 118 14.05 -1.81 -6.68
N ARG A 119 14.10 -0.60 -7.23
CA ARG A 119 15.17 0.39 -6.95
C ARG A 119 14.82 1.46 -5.92
N TYR A 120 13.57 1.52 -5.49
CA TYR A 120 13.05 2.51 -4.54
C TYR A 120 12.02 1.90 -3.60
N GLU A 121 11.35 2.73 -2.81
CA GLU A 121 10.40 2.30 -1.80
C GLU A 121 9.28 1.42 -2.39
N LYS A 122 8.94 0.37 -1.65
CA LYS A 122 8.06 -0.71 -2.07
C LYS A 122 6.76 -0.69 -1.29
N TRP A 123 5.67 -0.97 -1.98
CA TRP A 123 4.32 -1.13 -1.44
C TRP A 123 3.82 -2.54 -1.68
N TYR A 124 3.39 -3.22 -0.62
CA TYR A 124 2.75 -4.52 -0.73
C TYR A 124 1.23 -4.33 -0.86
N LEU A 125 0.69 -4.59 -2.06
CA LEU A 125 -0.71 -4.31 -2.39
C LEU A 125 -1.62 -5.42 -1.87
N GLY A 126 -2.61 -5.06 -1.06
CA GLY A 126 -3.74 -5.93 -0.72
C GLY A 126 -3.41 -7.10 0.21
N ILE A 127 -2.77 -6.83 1.36
CA ILE A 127 -2.49 -7.83 2.40
C ILE A 127 -3.79 -8.31 3.02
N SER A 128 -4.11 -9.58 2.82
CA SER A 128 -5.34 -10.23 3.25
C SER A 128 -5.11 -11.32 4.30
N THR A 129 -3.87 -11.77 4.48
CA THR A 129 -3.49 -12.83 5.41
C THR A 129 -2.26 -12.47 6.25
N LYS A 130 -2.13 -13.11 7.41
CA LYS A 130 -0.91 -12.97 8.23
C LYS A 130 0.35 -13.45 7.50
N ARG A 131 0.21 -14.45 6.62
CA ARG A 131 1.31 -14.96 5.81
C ARG A 131 1.86 -13.87 4.88
N GLU A 132 0.98 -13.18 4.16
CA GLU A 132 1.35 -12.05 3.29
C GLU A 132 1.95 -10.89 4.10
N LEU A 133 1.43 -10.61 5.30
CA LEU A 133 2.02 -9.59 6.17
C LEU A 133 3.46 -9.97 6.59
N THR A 134 3.68 -11.21 7.00
CA THR A 134 5.01 -11.72 7.34
C THR A 134 5.94 -11.68 6.14
N GLU A 135 5.45 -12.03 4.95
CA GLU A 135 6.19 -11.93 3.70
C GLU A 135 6.61 -10.47 3.43
N ALA A 136 5.68 -9.52 3.51
CA ALA A 136 5.96 -8.10 3.33
C ALA A 136 7.05 -7.58 4.29
N VAL A 137 6.98 -7.97 5.57
CA VAL A 137 7.99 -7.60 6.57
C VAL A 137 9.34 -8.25 6.23
N ARG A 138 9.35 -9.55 5.90
CA ARG A 138 10.56 -10.32 5.60
C ARG A 138 11.32 -9.75 4.39
N TYR A 139 10.61 -9.37 3.32
CA TYR A 139 11.22 -8.80 2.11
C TYR A 139 11.42 -7.27 2.21
N GLY A 140 11.26 -6.68 3.40
CA GLY A 140 11.61 -5.28 3.65
C GLY A 140 10.75 -4.29 2.87
N PHE A 141 9.44 -4.53 2.78
CA PHE A 141 8.50 -3.56 2.23
C PHE A 141 8.38 -2.33 3.14
N ASN A 142 8.34 -1.15 2.53
CA ASN A 142 8.23 0.11 3.26
C ASN A 142 6.78 0.33 3.71
N TYR A 143 5.83 0.01 2.84
CA TYR A 143 4.40 0.23 3.04
C TYR A 143 3.58 -0.99 2.59
N GLY A 144 2.32 -1.05 3.01
CA GLY A 144 1.33 -1.95 2.39
C GLY A 144 -0.09 -1.61 2.83
N ASP A 145 -1.08 -1.91 2.00
CA ASP A 145 -2.49 -1.79 2.36
C ASP A 145 -3.05 -3.12 2.84
N ILE A 146 -3.79 -3.08 3.95
CA ILE A 146 -4.46 -4.26 4.49
C ILE A 146 -5.92 -4.30 4.03
N THR A 147 -6.40 -5.49 3.70
CA THR A 147 -7.81 -5.73 3.44
C THR A 147 -8.52 -6.09 4.75
N LEU A 148 -9.85 -6.00 4.77
CA LEU A 148 -10.63 -6.42 5.94
C LEU A 148 -10.48 -7.90 6.26
N MET A 149 -10.09 -8.73 5.29
CA MET A 149 -9.90 -10.17 5.49
C MET A 149 -8.78 -10.44 6.50
N LEU A 150 -7.78 -9.56 6.57
CA LEU A 150 -6.71 -9.67 7.56
C LEU A 150 -7.21 -9.44 8.99
N LEU A 151 -8.31 -8.69 9.15
CA LEU A 151 -8.82 -8.27 10.45
C LEU A 151 -9.66 -9.35 11.13
N GLY A 152 -10.38 -10.18 10.36
CA GLY A 152 -11.18 -11.27 10.90
C GLY A 152 -12.40 -11.61 10.05
N LYS A 153 -13.30 -12.44 10.61
CA LYS A 153 -14.57 -12.78 9.94
C LYS A 153 -15.49 -11.56 9.86
N PHE A 154 -16.41 -11.58 8.89
CA PHE A 154 -17.35 -10.49 8.64
C PHE A 154 -18.17 -10.05 9.87
N GLU A 155 -18.57 -11.00 10.72
CA GLU A 155 -19.29 -10.73 11.97
C GLU A 155 -18.42 -9.95 12.98
N GLN A 156 -17.14 -10.30 13.08
CA GLN A 156 -16.22 -9.71 14.03
C GLN A 156 -15.82 -8.28 13.63
N ILE A 157 -15.63 -8.05 12.32
CA ILE A 157 -15.24 -6.72 11.82
C ILE A 157 -16.36 -5.68 11.95
N ARG A 158 -17.61 -6.10 12.23
CA ARG A 158 -18.71 -5.19 12.56
C ARG A 158 -18.56 -4.56 13.94
N ASP A 159 -17.80 -5.19 14.85
CA ASP A 159 -17.48 -4.63 16.17
C ASP A 159 -16.25 -3.69 16.07
N PRO A 160 -16.42 -2.37 16.26
CA PRO A 160 -15.31 -1.42 16.24
C PRO A 160 -14.21 -1.74 17.24
N ASN A 161 -14.54 -2.26 18.43
CA ASN A 161 -13.57 -2.56 19.47
C ASN A 161 -12.68 -3.75 19.08
N TYR A 162 -13.29 -4.78 18.49
CA TYR A 162 -12.56 -5.89 17.87
C TYR A 162 -11.57 -5.38 16.82
N VAL A 163 -12.04 -4.52 15.90
CA VAL A 163 -11.19 -3.98 14.83
C VAL A 163 -10.04 -3.15 15.39
N ILE A 164 -10.29 -2.23 16.33
CA ILE A 164 -9.23 -1.42 16.96
C ILE A 164 -8.17 -2.31 17.62
N ARG A 165 -8.60 -3.34 18.37
CA ARG A 165 -7.68 -4.29 19.00
C ARG A 165 -6.83 -5.01 17.95
N LYS A 166 -7.44 -5.49 16.86
CA LYS A 166 -6.72 -6.16 15.78
C LYS A 166 -5.75 -5.25 15.05
N LEU A 167 -6.12 -4.01 14.76
CA LEU A 167 -5.20 -3.02 14.20
C LEU A 167 -4.01 -2.76 15.12
N LYS A 168 -4.24 -2.60 16.44
CA LYS A 168 -3.15 -2.45 17.41
C LYS A 168 -2.22 -3.67 17.46
N GLU A 169 -2.76 -4.89 17.37
CA GLU A 169 -1.95 -6.12 17.26
C GLU A 169 -1.07 -6.10 16.00
N LEU A 170 -1.65 -5.79 14.84
CA LEU A 170 -0.91 -5.75 13.56
C LEU A 170 0.22 -4.71 13.57
N LEU A 171 0.00 -3.51 14.12
CA LEU A 171 1.06 -2.51 14.24
C LEU A 171 2.26 -2.97 15.09
N ARG A 172 2.02 -3.79 16.11
CA ARG A 172 3.10 -4.36 16.92
C ARG A 172 3.94 -5.36 16.15
N TYR A 173 3.35 -6.04 15.16
CA TYR A 173 4.06 -6.97 14.27
C TYR A 173 4.88 -6.25 13.19
N THR A 174 4.45 -5.07 12.72
CA THR A 174 5.13 -4.35 11.62
C THR A 174 6.18 -3.35 12.06
N ARG A 175 6.20 -2.99 13.34
CA ARG A 175 7.26 -2.19 13.94
C ARG A 175 8.43 -3.11 14.29
N PRO A 176 9.68 -2.73 13.98
CA PRO A 176 10.83 -3.49 14.46
C PRO A 176 10.74 -3.54 15.98
N GLN A 177 10.51 -4.73 16.53
CA GLN A 177 10.87 -4.99 17.92
C GLN A 177 12.38 -4.75 17.96
N GLY A 178 12.82 -3.84 18.84
CA GLY A 178 14.21 -3.39 18.89
C GLY A 178 15.17 -4.56 18.73
N ARG A 179 16.25 -4.36 17.96
CA ARG A 179 17.35 -5.32 17.83
C ARG A 179 17.56 -5.96 19.20
N GLN A 180 17.48 -7.29 19.27
CA GLN A 180 18.02 -8.02 20.41
C GLN A 180 19.49 -7.66 20.44
N THR A 181 19.89 -6.73 21.31
CA THR A 181 21.29 -6.40 21.52
C THR A 181 21.93 -7.65 22.09
N SER A 182 22.96 -8.15 21.41
CA SER A 182 23.79 -9.21 21.98
C SER A 182 24.76 -8.59 22.98
N ILE A 183 25.29 -9.36 23.92
CA ILE A 183 26.32 -8.89 24.87
C ILE A 183 27.53 -8.26 24.12
N TYR A 184 27.80 -8.69 22.89
CA TYR A 184 28.86 -8.15 22.04
C TYR A 184 28.65 -6.68 21.63
N ASP A 185 27.42 -6.17 21.66
CA ASP A 185 27.12 -4.76 21.36
C ASP A 185 27.53 -3.82 22.50
N PHE A 186 27.86 -4.35 23.68
CA PHE A 186 28.24 -3.59 24.88
C PHE A 186 29.72 -3.73 25.28
N LEU A 187 30.54 -4.42 24.47
CA LEU A 187 31.98 -4.62 24.71
C LEU A 187 32.88 -3.69 23.87
N ARG A 188 32.42 -2.46 23.55
CA ARG A 188 33.23 -1.41 22.93
C ARG A 188 33.51 -0.27 23.89
#